data_AF-A0A818K2K8-F1
#
_entry.id   AF-A0A818K2K8-F1
#
_cell.length_a   1.000
_cell.length_b   1.000
_cell.length_c   1.000
_cell.angle_alpha   90.00
_cell.angle_beta   90.00
_cell.angle_gamma   90.00
#
_symmetry.space_group_name_H-M   'P 1'
#
loop_
_entity.id
_entity.type
_entity.pdbx_description
1 polymer ?
#
loop_
_entity_poly.entity_id
_entity_poly.type
_entity_poly.pdbx_seq_one_letter_code
_entity_poly.pdbx_strand_id
1 'polypeptide(L)'
;NYLFSPISYIRNLIYDCLRQLSCLFQQPIIRLIEPFKNDLIKKFSSSNILPFKNQSLIYQITYLDIYIYFRTLEPKITYITLYDDDLFKELTTFLFDENDLIKSSSYRSLTQHQLTLNILLLKKLSIRTLAEYYEQIEYRDRVLRLFYKILTTIQSNELQLIAYESIEKIFNGHQNEQLRLRFVDLYIQKIPFHDYEKLNLTPQIAQTLFYLSKLSPN
;
A
#
# COMPACT_ATOMS: atom_id res chain seq x y z
N ASN A 1 -10.65 -18.92 11.22
CA ASN A 1 -11.81 -18.40 10.46
C ASN A 1 -12.08 -16.91 10.70
N TYR A 2 -12.12 -16.42 11.94
CA TYR A 2 -12.47 -15.01 12.23
C TYR A 2 -11.44 -13.95 11.77
N LEU A 3 -10.19 -14.35 11.52
CA LEU A 3 -9.15 -13.43 11.02
C LEU A 3 -9.53 -12.83 9.65
N PHE A 4 -10.14 -13.61 8.76
CA PHE A 4 -10.63 -13.17 7.45
C PHE A 4 -12.07 -12.63 7.51
N SER A 5 -12.49 -12.12 8.66
CA SER A 5 -13.81 -11.48 8.81
C SER A 5 -13.88 -10.20 7.96
N PRO A 6 -15.00 -9.95 7.27
CA PRO A 6 -15.22 -8.69 6.55
C PRO A 6 -15.30 -7.47 7.50
N ILE A 7 -15.56 -7.69 8.79
CA ILE A 7 -15.74 -6.65 9.79
C ILE A 7 -14.37 -6.24 10.36
N SER A 8 -13.92 -5.02 10.05
CA SER A 8 -12.62 -4.49 10.49
C SER A 8 -12.45 -4.48 12.01
N TYR A 9 -13.51 -4.15 12.75
CA TYR A 9 -13.49 -4.15 14.22
C TYR A 9 -13.09 -5.52 14.80
N ILE A 10 -13.63 -6.61 14.25
CA ILE A 10 -13.30 -7.97 14.69
C ILE A 10 -11.83 -8.28 14.38
N ARG A 11 -11.33 -7.88 13.20
CA ARG A 11 -9.92 -8.10 12.84
C ARG A 11 -8.98 -7.34 13.75
N ASN A 12 -9.26 -6.06 14.02
CA ASN A 12 -8.45 -5.24 14.91
C ASN A 12 -8.40 -5.83 16.32
N LEU A 13 -9.54 -6.30 16.85
CA LEU A 13 -9.58 -6.98 18.14
C LEU A 13 -8.69 -8.24 18.13
N ILE A 14 -8.70 -9.03 17.05
CA ILE A 14 -7.82 -10.20 16.91
C ILE A 14 -6.35 -9.77 16.90
N TYR A 15 -5.99 -8.70 16.17
CA TYR A 15 -4.63 -8.16 16.14
C TYR A 15 -4.16 -7.73 17.52
N ASP A 16 -5.02 -7.03 18.26
CA ASP A 16 -4.72 -6.56 19.62
C ASP A 16 -4.59 -7.73 20.60
N CYS A 17 -5.45 -8.75 20.50
CA CYS A 17 -5.31 -9.98 21.27
C CYS A 17 -3.98 -10.69 20.99
N LEU A 18 -3.57 -10.80 19.71
CA LEU A 18 -2.28 -11.40 19.36
C LEU A 18 -1.09 -10.62 19.97
N ARG A 19 -1.16 -9.28 19.95
CA ARG A 19 -0.15 -8.42 20.60
C ARG A 19 -0.12 -8.63 22.10
N GLN A 20 -1.27 -8.63 22.77
CA GLN A 20 -1.36 -8.86 24.21
C GLN A 20 -0.83 -10.24 24.61
N LEU A 21 -1.17 -11.29 23.87
CA LEU A 21 -0.66 -12.63 24.10
C LEU A 21 0.86 -12.70 23.87
N SER A 22 1.37 -12.01 22.85
CA SER A 22 2.81 -11.93 22.57
C SER A 22 3.57 -11.30 23.73
N CYS A 23 3.03 -10.24 24.33
CA CYS A 23 3.58 -9.62 25.53
C CYS A 23 3.48 -10.54 26.75
N LEU A 24 2.32 -11.17 26.97
CA LEU A 24 2.06 -12.03 28.13
C LEU A 24 3.01 -13.23 28.17
N PHE A 25 3.21 -13.88 27.02
CA PHE A 25 4.06 -15.07 26.88
C PHE A 25 5.51 -14.73 26.50
N GLN A 26 5.85 -13.44 26.38
CA GLN A 26 7.19 -12.96 25.99
C GLN A 26 7.74 -13.65 24.74
N GLN A 27 6.89 -13.88 23.75
CA GLN A 27 7.26 -14.52 22.50
C GLN A 27 6.71 -13.75 21.31
N PRO A 28 7.41 -13.72 20.16
CA PRO A 28 6.93 -12.99 19.01
C PRO A 28 5.62 -13.59 18.47
N ILE A 29 4.77 -12.73 17.89
CA ILE A 29 3.48 -13.13 17.31
C ILE A 29 3.64 -14.28 16.31
N ILE A 30 4.75 -14.33 15.56
CA ILE A 30 5.04 -15.42 14.62
C ILE A 30 5.00 -16.80 15.28
N ARG A 31 5.49 -16.93 16.52
CA ARG A 31 5.48 -18.21 17.25
C ARG A 31 4.08 -18.59 17.72
N LEU A 32 3.26 -17.60 18.10
CA LEU A 32 1.86 -17.82 18.49
C LEU A 32 1.03 -18.34 17.32
N ILE A 33 1.32 -17.91 16.09
CA ILE A 33 0.56 -18.29 14.90
C ILE A 33 1.12 -19.49 14.15
N GLU A 34 2.32 -19.97 14.48
CA GLU A 34 2.99 -21.10 13.81
C GLU A 34 2.09 -22.34 13.69
N PRO A 35 1.28 -22.73 14.70
CA PRO A 35 0.36 -23.85 14.57
C PRO A 35 -0.67 -23.69 13.43
N PHE A 36 -0.96 -22.47 13.00
CA PHE A 36 -1.92 -22.12 11.94
C PHE A 36 -1.26 -21.78 10.61
N LYS A 37 0.06 -21.94 10.49
CA LYS A 37 0.85 -21.56 9.31
C LYS A 37 0.29 -22.13 7.99
N ASN A 38 0.00 -23.43 7.95
CA ASN A 38 -0.49 -24.09 6.75
C ASN A 38 -1.86 -23.57 6.32
N ASP A 39 -2.73 -23.25 7.28
CA ASP A 39 -4.04 -22.67 7.01
C ASP A 39 -3.90 -21.24 6.44
N LEU A 40 -2.98 -20.45 6.97
CA LEU A 40 -2.67 -19.11 6.46
C LEU A 40 -2.12 -19.18 5.03
N ILE A 41 -1.14 -20.05 4.78
CA ILE A 41 -0.60 -20.28 3.43
C ILE A 41 -1.73 -20.65 2.49
N LYS A 42 -2.57 -21.64 2.86
CA LYS A 42 -3.69 -22.08 2.03
C LYS A 42 -4.65 -20.93 1.74
N LYS A 43 -4.97 -20.08 2.73
CA LYS A 43 -5.88 -18.93 2.54
C LYS A 43 -5.32 -17.91 1.55
N PHE A 44 -4.04 -17.56 1.65
CA PHE A 44 -3.41 -16.63 0.70
C PHE A 44 -3.24 -17.26 -0.69
N SER A 45 -2.89 -18.55 -0.78
CA SER A 45 -2.70 -19.30 -2.03
C SER A 45 -4.02 -19.63 -2.76
N SER A 46 -5.11 -19.84 -2.01
CA SER A 46 -6.43 -20.25 -2.56
C SER A 46 -7.16 -19.15 -3.33
N SER A 47 -6.62 -17.92 -3.32
CA SER A 47 -7.13 -16.80 -4.10
C SER A 47 -6.99 -16.99 -5.62
N ASN A 48 -6.28 -18.03 -6.07
CA ASN A 48 -6.04 -18.37 -7.48
C ASN A 48 -7.29 -18.80 -8.31
N ILE A 49 -8.52 -18.76 -7.79
CA ILE A 49 -9.72 -19.18 -8.56
C ILE A 49 -10.36 -18.00 -9.30
N LEU A 50 -10.19 -16.77 -8.81
CA LEU A 50 -10.76 -15.56 -9.42
C LEU A 50 -9.78 -14.38 -9.27
N PRO A 51 -9.51 -13.62 -10.34
CA PRO A 51 -8.68 -12.41 -10.29
C PRO A 51 -9.08 -11.47 -9.15
N PHE A 52 -8.12 -10.82 -8.50
CA PHE A 52 -8.35 -10.01 -7.30
C PHE A 52 -9.41 -8.91 -7.57
N LYS A 53 -9.36 -8.27 -8.74
CA LYS A 53 -10.38 -7.30 -9.21
C LYS A 53 -11.80 -7.83 -9.30
N ASN A 54 -11.98 -9.14 -9.49
CA ASN A 54 -13.30 -9.78 -9.60
C ASN A 54 -13.89 -10.15 -8.22
N GLN A 55 -13.10 -10.04 -7.15
CA GLN A 55 -13.58 -10.24 -5.78
C GLN A 55 -14.43 -9.05 -5.32
N SER A 56 -15.22 -9.23 -4.27
CA SER A 56 -15.94 -8.11 -3.65
C SER A 56 -14.96 -7.10 -3.03
N LEU A 57 -15.31 -5.81 -3.02
CA LEU A 57 -14.49 -4.76 -2.41
C LEU A 57 -14.08 -5.08 -0.97
N ILE A 58 -15.03 -5.57 -0.18
CA ILE A 58 -14.80 -5.91 1.22
C ILE A 58 -13.79 -7.06 1.34
N TYR A 59 -13.85 -8.04 0.44
CA TYR A 59 -12.86 -9.12 0.40
C TYR A 59 -11.49 -8.58 0.01
N GLN A 60 -11.39 -7.75 -1.02
CA GLN A 60 -10.13 -7.13 -1.46
C GLN A 60 -9.47 -6.35 -0.30
N ILE A 61 -10.24 -5.51 0.40
CA ILE A 61 -9.79 -4.77 1.59
C ILE A 61 -9.32 -5.73 2.68
N THR A 62 -10.15 -6.72 3.02
CA THR A 62 -9.85 -7.68 4.09
C THR A 62 -8.58 -8.46 3.80
N TYR A 63 -8.40 -8.89 2.55
CA TYR A 63 -7.26 -9.66 2.10
C TYR A 63 -5.94 -8.86 2.22
N LEU A 64 -5.92 -7.63 1.72
CA LEU A 64 -4.73 -6.78 1.80
C LEU A 64 -4.45 -6.32 3.23
N ASP A 65 -5.47 -6.02 4.03
CA ASP A 65 -5.33 -5.62 5.43
C ASP A 65 -4.64 -6.70 6.27
N ILE A 66 -5.08 -7.95 6.14
CA ILE A 66 -4.47 -9.10 6.85
C ILE A 66 -3.06 -9.37 6.34
N TYR A 67 -2.85 -9.27 5.02
CA TYR A 67 -1.51 -9.40 4.44
C TYR A 67 -0.55 -8.38 5.06
N ILE A 68 -0.91 -7.09 5.05
CA ILE A 68 -0.08 -6.01 5.59
C ILE A 68 0.18 -6.21 7.08
N TYR A 69 -0.83 -6.59 7.85
CA TYR A 69 -0.65 -6.89 9.27
C TYR A 69 0.48 -7.91 9.46
N PHE A 70 0.43 -9.05 8.78
CA PHE A 70 1.47 -10.09 8.90
C PHE A 70 2.85 -9.64 8.39
N ARG A 71 2.89 -8.83 7.34
CA ARG A 71 4.15 -8.28 6.79
C ARG A 71 4.80 -7.23 7.68
N THR A 72 4.03 -6.56 8.54
CA THR A 72 4.52 -5.58 9.52
C THR A 72 5.02 -6.19 10.83
N LEU A 73 4.86 -7.50 11.04
CA LEU A 73 5.34 -8.16 12.26
C LEU A 73 6.86 -8.26 12.30
N GLU A 74 7.42 -8.24 13.51
CA GLU A 74 8.82 -8.53 13.78
C GLU A 74 8.94 -9.78 14.68
N PRO A 75 9.66 -10.83 14.24
CA PRO A 75 10.28 -11.00 12.91
C PRO A 75 9.24 -11.18 11.80
N LYS A 76 9.62 -10.79 10.57
CA LYS A 76 8.74 -10.84 9.39
C LYS A 76 8.36 -12.27 9.00
N ILE A 77 7.11 -12.44 8.59
CA ILE A 77 6.62 -13.70 8.03
C ILE A 77 7.02 -13.79 6.55
N THR A 78 7.90 -14.73 6.22
CA THR A 78 8.45 -14.91 4.87
C THR A 78 7.67 -15.88 3.99
N TYR A 79 6.84 -16.75 4.56
CA TYR A 79 6.07 -17.77 3.83
C TYR A 79 4.70 -17.28 3.33
N ILE A 80 4.32 -16.03 3.64
CA ILE A 80 3.14 -15.36 3.08
C ILE A 80 3.65 -14.28 2.15
N THR A 81 3.56 -14.51 0.84
CA THR A 81 4.00 -13.57 -0.19
C THR A 81 2.92 -13.40 -1.22
N LEU A 82 2.70 -12.17 -1.64
CA LEU A 82 1.77 -11.82 -2.71
C LEU A 82 2.50 -11.36 -3.98
N TYR A 83 3.76 -11.72 -4.17
CA TYR A 83 4.55 -11.30 -5.33
C TYR A 83 4.05 -11.99 -6.59
N ASP A 84 3.15 -11.30 -7.29
CA ASP A 84 2.52 -11.76 -8.51
C ASP A 84 2.36 -10.56 -9.45
N ASP A 85 2.76 -10.73 -10.70
CA ASP A 85 2.84 -9.62 -11.65
C ASP A 85 1.45 -9.11 -12.06
N ASP A 86 0.45 -10.01 -12.06
CA ASP A 86 -0.94 -9.67 -12.35
C ASP A 86 -1.54 -8.89 -11.19
N LEU A 87 -1.33 -9.32 -9.94
CA LEU A 87 -1.72 -8.55 -8.77
C LEU A 87 -1.01 -7.19 -8.73
N PHE A 88 0.29 -7.10 -9.03
CA PHE A 88 1.00 -5.82 -9.10
C PHE A 88 0.35 -4.86 -10.08
N LYS A 89 -0.01 -5.34 -11.28
CA LYS A 89 -0.69 -4.53 -12.31
C LYS A 89 -2.09 -4.13 -11.84
N GLU A 90 -2.86 -5.05 -11.27
CA GLU A 90 -4.21 -4.77 -10.77
C GLU A 90 -4.18 -3.69 -9.67
N LEU A 91 -3.31 -3.82 -8.68
CA LEU A 91 -3.14 -2.82 -7.62
C LEU A 91 -2.70 -1.46 -8.17
N THR A 92 -1.82 -1.44 -9.16
CA THR A 92 -1.37 -0.21 -9.81
C THR A 92 -2.52 0.48 -10.56
N THR A 93 -3.34 -0.28 -11.29
CA THR A 93 -4.50 0.24 -12.01
C THR A 93 -5.50 0.89 -11.06
N PHE A 94 -5.78 0.29 -9.90
CA PHE A 94 -6.68 0.87 -8.90
C PHE A 94 -6.25 2.24 -8.37
N LEU A 95 -4.94 2.54 -8.39
CA LEU A 95 -4.44 3.83 -7.91
C LEU A 95 -4.73 4.97 -8.89
N PHE A 96 -4.77 4.70 -10.19
CA PHE A 96 -4.85 5.71 -11.23
C PHE A 96 -6.16 5.72 -12.03
N ASP A 97 -6.92 4.63 -12.05
CA ASP A 97 -8.19 4.55 -12.78
C ASP A 97 -9.39 4.53 -11.83
N GLU A 98 -10.10 5.66 -11.75
CA GLU A 98 -11.33 5.78 -10.96
C GLU A 98 -12.58 5.31 -11.73
N ASN A 99 -12.50 5.28 -13.07
CA ASN A 99 -13.64 4.99 -13.95
C ASN A 99 -13.96 3.50 -14.02
N ASP A 100 -12.95 2.64 -13.85
CA ASP A 100 -13.12 1.18 -13.86
C ASP A 100 -13.66 0.63 -12.53
N LEU A 101 -13.36 1.30 -11.41
CA LEU A 101 -13.81 0.89 -10.08
C LEU A 101 -15.33 1.01 -9.90
N ILE A 102 -15.95 2.07 -10.40
CA ILE A 102 -17.39 2.33 -10.24
C ILE A 102 -18.25 1.39 -11.12
N LYS A 103 -17.68 0.85 -12.20
CA LYS A 103 -18.38 -0.01 -13.16
C LYS A 103 -18.51 -1.46 -12.70
N SER A 104 -17.65 -1.89 -11.77
CA SER A 104 -17.71 -3.25 -11.24
C SER A 104 -19.01 -3.46 -10.44
N SER A 105 -19.72 -4.54 -10.75
CA SER A 105 -21.03 -4.86 -10.17
C SER A 105 -20.99 -5.06 -8.65
N SER A 106 -19.81 -5.33 -8.07
CA SER A 106 -19.62 -5.56 -6.64
C SER A 106 -19.69 -4.29 -5.78
N TYR A 107 -19.79 -3.10 -6.40
CA TYR A 107 -19.80 -1.80 -5.73
C TYR A 107 -21.20 -1.16 -5.60
N ARG A 108 -22.22 -1.75 -6.22
CA ARG A 108 -23.54 -1.12 -6.43
C ARG A 108 -24.46 -1.10 -5.19
N SER A 109 -24.12 -1.80 -4.11
CA SER A 109 -24.96 -1.91 -2.89
C SER A 109 -24.61 -0.93 -1.78
N LEU A 110 -23.54 -0.15 -1.93
CA LEU A 110 -23.09 0.82 -0.92
C LEU A 110 -23.65 2.21 -1.20
N THR A 111 -23.87 2.99 -0.13
CA THR A 111 -24.07 4.45 -0.30
C THR A 111 -22.81 5.07 -0.93
N GLN A 112 -22.97 6.13 -1.73
CA GLN A 112 -21.85 6.78 -2.42
C GLN A 112 -20.72 7.19 -1.47
N HIS A 113 -21.07 7.63 -0.25
CA HIS A 113 -20.09 7.98 0.77
C HIS A 113 -19.29 6.77 1.28
N GLN A 114 -19.97 5.67 1.63
CA GLN A 114 -19.31 4.44 2.07
C GLN A 114 -18.44 3.81 0.97
N LEU A 115 -18.89 3.88 -0.28
CA LEU A 115 -18.12 3.45 -1.43
C LEU A 115 -16.82 4.24 -1.55
N THR A 116 -16.89 5.57 -1.45
CA THR A 116 -15.73 6.46 -1.51
C THR A 116 -14.71 6.14 -0.41
N LEU A 117 -15.17 5.97 0.82
CA LEU A 117 -14.31 5.60 1.95
C LEU A 117 -13.63 4.25 1.76
N ASN A 118 -14.37 3.24 1.29
CA ASN A 118 -13.81 1.91 1.06
C ASN A 118 -12.82 1.90 -0.11
N ILE A 119 -13.07 2.66 -1.19
CA ILE A 119 -12.12 2.82 -2.29
C ILE A 119 -10.84 3.49 -1.79
N LEU A 120 -10.95 4.56 -1.00
CA LEU A 120 -9.78 5.22 -0.41
C LEU A 120 -8.99 4.25 0.48
N LEU A 121 -9.67 3.46 1.32
CA LEU A 121 -9.05 2.43 2.14
C LEU A 121 -8.34 1.37 1.30
N LEU A 122 -8.98 0.89 0.23
CA LEU A 122 -8.36 -0.06 -0.70
C LEU A 122 -7.10 0.56 -1.33
N LYS A 123 -7.15 1.80 -1.83
CA LYS A 123 -5.99 2.51 -2.37
C LYS A 123 -4.85 2.59 -1.35
N LYS A 124 -5.13 2.93 -0.09
CA LYS A 124 -4.12 2.96 0.99
C LYS A 124 -3.46 1.59 1.18
N LEU A 125 -4.26 0.53 1.24
CA LEU A 125 -3.78 -0.85 1.40
C LEU A 125 -2.97 -1.32 0.18
N SER A 126 -3.38 -0.94 -1.03
CA SER A 126 -2.65 -1.21 -2.27
C SER A 126 -1.26 -0.58 -2.25
N ILE A 127 -1.13 0.71 -1.89
CA ILE A 127 0.19 1.38 -1.81
C ILE A 127 1.10 0.65 -0.82
N ARG A 128 0.59 0.31 0.37
CA ARG A 128 1.37 -0.42 1.39
C ARG A 128 1.76 -1.82 0.90
N THR A 129 0.88 -2.49 0.16
CA THR A 129 1.15 -3.82 -0.40
C THR A 129 2.24 -3.75 -1.46
N LEU A 130 2.17 -2.75 -2.34
CA LEU A 130 3.18 -2.49 -3.36
C LEU A 130 4.54 -2.10 -2.74
N ALA A 131 4.56 -1.50 -1.55
CA ALA A 131 5.82 -1.23 -0.84
C ALA A 131 6.56 -2.52 -0.49
N GLU A 132 5.84 -3.58 -0.12
CA GLU A 132 6.43 -4.88 0.19
C GLU A 132 7.08 -5.55 -1.04
N TYR A 133 6.67 -5.18 -2.25
CA TYR A 133 7.30 -5.67 -3.50
C TYR A 133 8.73 -5.15 -3.67
N TYR A 134 9.09 -4.03 -3.02
CA TYR A 134 10.46 -3.51 -3.08
C TYR A 134 11.51 -4.51 -2.54
N GLU A 135 11.11 -5.44 -1.67
CA GLU A 135 12.03 -6.47 -1.18
C GLU A 135 12.54 -7.36 -2.32
N GLN A 136 11.74 -7.54 -3.37
CA GLN A 136 12.09 -8.33 -4.55
C GLN A 136 12.86 -7.48 -5.56
N ILE A 137 14.06 -7.94 -5.93
CA ILE A 137 14.99 -7.22 -6.80
C ILE A 137 14.33 -6.79 -8.11
N GLU A 138 13.52 -7.67 -8.71
CA GLU A 138 12.82 -7.46 -9.98
C GLU A 138 11.80 -6.31 -9.95
N TYR A 139 11.27 -5.97 -8.76
CA TYR A 139 10.24 -4.96 -8.61
C TYR A 139 10.76 -3.62 -8.06
N ARG A 140 12.01 -3.56 -7.56
CA ARG A 140 12.56 -2.35 -6.89
C ARG A 140 12.37 -1.07 -7.69
N ASP A 141 12.84 -1.06 -8.93
CA ASP A 141 12.75 0.12 -9.80
C ASP A 141 11.30 0.46 -10.17
N ARG A 142 10.46 -0.57 -10.35
CA ARG A 142 9.02 -0.39 -10.67
C ARG A 142 8.29 0.26 -9.50
N VAL A 143 8.54 -0.21 -8.28
CA VAL A 143 7.95 0.33 -7.03
C VAL A 143 8.41 1.76 -6.79
N LEU A 144 9.72 2.05 -6.94
CA LEU A 144 10.23 3.41 -6.79
C LEU A 144 9.59 4.38 -7.78
N ARG A 145 9.60 4.04 -9.08
CA ARG A 145 8.93 4.85 -10.12
C ARG A 145 7.45 5.06 -9.82
N LEU A 146 6.78 4.05 -9.30
CA LEU A 146 5.38 4.11 -8.92
C LEU A 146 5.15 5.10 -7.78
N PHE A 147 5.93 5.07 -6.71
CA PHE A 147 5.74 5.99 -5.58
C PHE A 147 6.04 7.44 -5.94
N TYR A 148 7.10 7.71 -6.70
CA TYR A 148 7.33 9.06 -7.23
C TYR A 148 6.20 9.51 -8.18
N LYS A 149 5.64 8.59 -8.99
CA LYS A 149 4.46 8.89 -9.82
C LYS A 149 3.28 9.27 -8.93
N ILE A 150 2.98 8.50 -7.88
CA ILE A 150 1.91 8.81 -6.92
C ILE A 150 2.06 10.21 -6.33
N LEU A 151 3.27 10.57 -5.87
CA LEU A 151 3.54 11.91 -5.33
C LEU A 151 3.15 13.00 -6.34
N THR A 152 3.52 12.84 -7.60
CA THR A 152 3.28 13.88 -8.62
C THR A 152 1.88 13.90 -9.23
N THR A 153 1.16 12.78 -9.26
CA THR A 153 -0.09 12.68 -10.05
C THR A 153 -1.35 12.51 -9.21
N ILE A 154 -1.28 11.95 -8.00
CA ILE A 154 -2.47 11.68 -7.18
C ILE A 154 -2.83 12.92 -6.35
N GLN A 155 -4.13 13.26 -6.30
CA GLN A 155 -4.65 14.45 -5.58
C GLN A 155 -4.97 14.21 -4.10
N SER A 156 -4.96 12.96 -3.65
CA SER A 156 -5.20 12.63 -2.24
C SER A 156 -3.94 12.81 -1.40
N ASN A 157 -3.96 13.80 -0.50
CA ASN A 157 -2.87 14.07 0.45
C ASN A 157 -2.49 12.83 1.28
N GLU A 158 -3.47 12.03 1.69
CA GLU A 158 -3.24 10.81 2.48
C GLU A 158 -2.50 9.74 1.68
N LEU A 159 -2.81 9.59 0.39
CA LEU A 159 -2.11 8.63 -0.48
C LEU A 159 -0.71 9.11 -0.82
N GLN A 160 -0.52 10.42 -1.02
CA GLN A 160 0.80 11.02 -1.20
C GLN A 160 1.68 10.82 0.06
N LEU A 161 1.12 11.04 1.25
CA LEU A 161 1.84 10.80 2.51
C LEU A 161 2.33 9.36 2.63
N ILE A 162 1.47 8.36 2.38
CA ILE A 162 1.86 6.94 2.45
C ILE A 162 2.96 6.63 1.43
N ALA A 163 2.87 7.19 0.21
CA ALA A 163 3.91 7.00 -0.80
C ALA A 163 5.25 7.63 -0.36
N TYR A 164 5.22 8.84 0.19
CA TYR A 164 6.39 9.51 0.75
C TYR A 164 7.03 8.67 1.88
N GLU A 165 6.25 8.25 2.88
CA GLU A 165 6.74 7.41 3.99
C GLU A 165 7.34 6.09 3.48
N SER A 166 6.75 5.52 2.43
CA SER A 166 7.25 4.29 1.81
C SER A 166 8.60 4.52 1.12
N ILE A 167 8.77 5.66 0.43
CA ILE A 167 10.06 6.05 -0.17
C ILE A 167 11.10 6.27 0.93
N GLU A 168 10.76 6.97 2.01
CA GLU A 168 11.65 7.21 3.15
C GLU A 168 12.14 5.89 3.74
N LYS A 169 11.21 4.97 4.02
CA LYS A 169 11.54 3.64 4.55
C LYS A 169 12.47 2.85 3.63
N ILE A 170 12.25 2.94 2.32
CA ILE A 170 13.08 2.28 1.30
C ILE A 170 14.51 2.83 1.29
N PHE A 171 14.66 4.14 1.45
CA PHE A 171 15.95 4.84 1.37
C PHE A 171 16.63 5.07 2.73
N ASN A 172 16.21 4.38 3.79
CA ASN A 172 16.91 4.38 5.07
C ASN A 172 18.33 3.79 4.91
N GLY A 173 19.33 4.65 4.69
CA GLY A 173 20.76 4.32 4.61
C GLY A 173 21.54 5.14 3.58
N HIS A 174 22.80 5.50 3.89
CA HIS A 174 23.66 6.37 3.05
C HIS A 174 23.91 5.83 1.63
N GLN A 175 23.76 4.52 1.39
CA GLN A 175 24.09 3.89 0.11
C GLN A 175 23.10 4.20 -1.02
N ASN A 176 21.93 4.77 -0.72
CA ASN A 176 20.89 5.01 -1.72
C ASN A 176 20.64 6.49 -2.04
N GLU A 177 21.49 7.38 -1.52
CA GLU A 177 21.29 8.82 -1.65
C GLU A 177 21.34 9.31 -3.10
N GLN A 178 22.30 8.83 -3.90
CA GLN A 178 22.40 9.20 -5.32
C GLN A 178 21.21 8.74 -6.15
N LEU A 179 20.68 7.54 -5.86
CA LEU A 179 19.47 7.04 -6.53
C LEU A 179 18.27 7.90 -6.15
N ARG A 180 18.10 8.21 -4.87
CA ARG A 180 17.04 9.09 -4.37
C ARG A 180 17.07 10.45 -5.07
N LEU A 181 18.23 11.11 -5.11
CA LEU A 181 18.41 12.41 -5.78
C LEU A 181 18.06 12.35 -7.26
N ARG A 182 18.56 11.33 -7.98
CA ARG A 182 18.24 11.14 -9.41
C ARG A 182 16.72 11.03 -9.64
N PHE A 183 16.01 10.31 -8.77
CA PHE A 183 14.55 10.22 -8.86
C PHE A 183 13.86 11.54 -8.54
N VAL A 184 14.32 12.28 -7.52
CA VAL A 184 13.78 13.61 -7.20
C VAL A 184 13.92 14.54 -8.40
N ASP A 185 15.10 14.66 -9.00
CA ASP A 185 15.36 15.52 -10.16
C ASP A 185 14.43 15.17 -11.35
N LEU A 186 14.31 13.87 -11.65
CA LEU A 186 13.47 13.39 -12.74
C LEU A 186 11.97 13.70 -12.57
N TYR A 187 11.48 13.82 -11.33
CA TYR A 187 10.07 14.05 -11.06
C TYR A 187 9.75 15.52 -10.74
N ILE A 188 10.71 16.29 -10.21
CA ILE A 188 10.60 17.76 -10.12
C ILE A 188 10.44 18.35 -11.53
N GLN A 189 11.23 17.90 -12.50
CA GLN A 189 11.15 18.36 -13.90
C GLN A 189 9.78 18.11 -14.56
N LYS A 190 8.97 17.19 -14.01
CA LYS A 190 7.63 16.87 -14.52
C LYS A 190 6.54 17.75 -13.92
N ILE A 191 6.85 18.54 -12.89
CA ILE A 191 5.91 19.49 -12.29
C ILE A 191 5.90 20.72 -13.21
N PRO A 192 4.76 21.08 -13.81
CA PRO A 192 4.68 22.20 -14.73
C PRO A 192 4.94 23.51 -13.98
N PHE A 193 6.13 24.07 -14.16
CA PHE A 193 6.55 25.39 -13.65
C PHE A 193 6.40 26.50 -14.70
N HIS A 194 5.65 26.26 -15.78
CA HIS A 194 5.47 27.27 -16.83
C HIS A 194 4.81 28.53 -16.26
N ASP A 195 5.59 29.62 -16.32
CA ASP A 195 5.31 31.00 -15.89
C ASP A 195 5.52 31.30 -14.40
N TYR A 196 6.78 31.59 -14.05
CA TYR A 196 7.26 32.07 -12.74
C TYR A 196 6.50 33.32 -12.20
N GLU A 197 5.79 34.06 -13.05
CA GLU A 197 5.09 35.29 -12.64
C GLU A 197 3.71 35.05 -12.03
N LYS A 198 3.13 33.85 -12.21
CA LYS A 198 1.84 33.45 -11.62
C LYS A 198 1.89 31.99 -11.21
N LEU A 199 2.69 31.68 -10.18
CA LEU A 199 2.57 30.43 -9.45
C LEU A 199 1.15 30.33 -8.88
N ASN A 200 0.23 29.71 -9.63
CA ASN A 200 -0.97 29.10 -9.06
C ASN A 200 -0.51 27.85 -8.31
N LEU A 201 0.18 28.09 -7.19
CA LEU A 201 0.70 27.11 -6.27
C LEU A 201 -0.51 26.47 -5.59
N THR A 202 -1.09 25.46 -6.24
CA THR A 202 -2.17 24.70 -5.64
C THR A 202 -1.64 24.02 -4.38
N PRO A 203 -2.47 23.81 -3.35
CA PRO A 203 -2.05 23.08 -2.15
C PRO A 203 -1.42 21.72 -2.48
N GLN A 204 -1.87 21.08 -3.56
CA GLN A 204 -1.32 19.80 -4.02
C GLN A 204 0.09 19.93 -4.59
N ILE A 205 0.37 20.95 -5.42
CA ILE A 205 1.72 21.21 -5.93
C ILE A 205 2.65 21.55 -4.76
N ALA A 206 2.20 22.40 -3.83
CA ALA A 206 2.95 22.75 -2.63
C ALA A 206 3.31 21.50 -1.81
N GLN A 207 2.34 20.61 -1.57
CA GLN A 207 2.54 19.37 -0.83
C GLN A 207 3.51 18.41 -1.53
N THR A 208 3.41 18.30 -2.86
CA THR A 208 4.31 17.47 -3.68
C THR A 208 5.75 17.99 -3.58
N LEU A 209 5.95 19.30 -3.74
CA LEU A 209 7.26 19.94 -3.61
C LEU A 209 7.81 19.82 -2.19
N PHE A 210 6.96 19.92 -1.17
CA PHE A 210 7.34 19.68 0.21
C PHE A 210 7.87 18.25 0.44
N TYR A 211 7.19 17.22 -0.10
CA TYR A 211 7.69 15.85 0.02
C TYR A 211 8.96 15.61 -0.80
N LEU A 212 9.05 16.15 -2.02
CA LEU A 212 10.26 16.02 -2.84
C LEU A 212 11.46 16.73 -2.22
N SER A 213 11.28 17.90 -1.62
CA SER A 213 12.34 18.60 -0.87
C SER A 213 12.71 17.90 0.43
N LYS A 214 11.84 17.11 1.06
CA LYS A 214 12.27 16.22 2.15
C LYS A 214 13.14 15.05 1.68
N LEU A 215 12.93 14.61 0.44
CA LEU A 215 13.71 13.53 -0.17
C LEU A 215 15.03 14.01 -0.80
N SER A 216 15.19 15.33 -1.02
CA SER A 216 16.43 15.97 -1.44
C SER A 216 16.98 16.84 -0.30
N PRO A 217 18.15 16.54 0.29
CA PRO A 217 18.77 17.43 1.27
C PRO A 217 19.21 18.80 0.70
N ASN A 218 19.13 19.00 -0.63
CA ASN A 218 19.46 20.23 -1.34
C ASN A 218 18.20 21.00 -1.75
#